data_AF-A0A6I9NVD5-F1
#
_entry.id   AF-A0A6I9NVD5-F1
#
_cell.length_a   1.000
_cell.length_b   1.000
_cell.length_c   1.000
_cell.angle_alpha   90.00
_cell.angle_beta   90.00
_cell.angle_gamma   90.00
#
_symmetry.space_group_name_H-M   'P 1'
#
loop_
_entity.id
_entity.type
_entity.pdbx_description
1 polymer ?
#
loop_
_entity_poly.entity_id
_entity_poly.type
_entity_poly.pdbx_seq_one_letter_code
_entity_poly.pdbx_strand_id
1 'polypeptide(L)'
;MFNHHFFDGKASSAVLQAFLTESEGGKLVMVADPPFGGLVKPLANSFSLLSQTWRKLQSSDGSGADMPMMWIFPYFFEPRILECLPSLTMLDYQVIPFMMM
;
A
#
# COMPACT_ATOMS: atom_id res chain seq x y z
N MET A 1 -9.08 -0.92 -0.31
CA MET A 1 -8.82 -0.86 -1.77
C MET A 1 -9.30 0.45 -2.37
N PHE A 2 -10.61 0.79 -2.45
CA PHE A 2 -11.00 2.15 -2.90
C PHE A 2 -11.46 3.09 -1.77
N ASN A 3 -12.01 2.54 -0.70
CA ASN A 3 -12.64 3.30 0.40
C ASN A 3 -12.13 2.91 1.79
N HIS A 4 -11.05 2.11 1.87
CA HIS A 4 -10.50 1.60 3.14
C HIS A 4 -11.54 0.91 4.07
N HIS A 5 -12.58 0.27 3.51
CA HIS A 5 -13.63 -0.37 4.29
C HIS A 5 -13.27 -1.80 4.73
N PHE A 6 -13.59 -2.15 5.98
CA PHE A 6 -13.49 -3.50 6.55
C PHE A 6 -14.89 -4.07 6.75
N PHE A 7 -15.23 -5.18 6.08
CA PHE A 7 -16.56 -5.77 6.13
C PHE A 7 -16.93 -6.29 7.53
N ASP A 8 -15.99 -6.87 8.28
CA ASP A 8 -16.21 -7.27 9.68
C ASP A 8 -15.87 -6.15 10.70
N GLY A 9 -15.79 -4.91 10.21
CA GLY A 9 -15.56 -3.72 11.01
C GLY A 9 -14.32 -3.81 11.90
N LYS A 10 -14.54 -3.64 13.21
CA LYS A 10 -13.46 -3.52 14.20
C LYS A 10 -12.64 -4.80 14.37
N ALA A 11 -13.23 -5.98 14.15
CA ALA A 11 -12.51 -7.25 14.29
C ALA A 11 -11.38 -7.35 13.25
N SER A 12 -11.70 -7.16 11.97
CA SER A 12 -10.71 -7.20 10.88
C SER A 12 -9.72 -6.03 10.94
N SER A 13 -10.14 -4.86 11.43
CA SER A 13 -9.22 -3.74 11.68
C SER A 13 -8.22 -4.06 12.80
N ALA A 14 -8.64 -4.72 13.88
CA ALA A 14 -7.74 -5.14 14.96
C ALA A 14 -6.74 -6.20 14.50
N VAL A 15 -7.17 -7.15 13.66
CA VAL A 15 -6.27 -8.14 13.04
C VAL A 15 -5.19 -7.45 12.21
N LEU A 16 -5.57 -6.47 11.38
CA LEU A 16 -4.59 -5.70 10.62
C LEU A 16 -3.62 -4.95 11.53
N GLN A 17 -4.09 -4.24 12.56
CA GLN A 17 -3.22 -3.50 13.46
C GLN A 17 -2.22 -4.41 14.18
N ALA A 18 -2.68 -5.57 14.66
CA ALA A 18 -1.82 -6.56 15.29
C ALA A 18 -0.71 -7.05 14.35
N PHE A 19 -1.06 -7.32 13.08
CA PHE A 19 -0.10 -7.71 12.05
C PHE A 19 0.91 -6.58 11.73
N LEU A 20 0.46 -5.32 11.67
CA LEU A 20 1.34 -4.18 11.40
C LEU A 20 2.38 -3.95 12.51
N THR A 21 2.06 -4.32 13.76
CA THR A 21 2.97 -4.26 14.92
C THR A 21 3.81 -5.52 15.12
N GLU A 22 3.56 -6.57 14.33
CA GLU A 22 4.28 -7.83 14.48
C GLU A 22 5.78 -7.62 14.19
N SER A 23 6.64 -8.34 14.92
CA SER A 23 8.11 -8.22 14.79
C SER A 23 8.66 -6.81 15.01
N GLU A 24 8.09 -6.06 15.97
CA GLU A 24 8.44 -4.66 16.27
C GLU A 24 8.30 -3.73 15.03
N GLY A 25 7.48 -4.17 14.07
CA GLY A 25 7.26 -3.55 12.75
C GLY A 25 8.53 -3.31 11.91
N GLY A 26 9.63 -4.03 12.20
CA GLY A 26 10.92 -3.84 11.53
C GLY A 26 11.05 -4.46 10.14
N LYS A 27 10.13 -5.33 9.70
CA LYS A 27 10.23 -6.07 8.43
C LYS A 27 8.88 -6.21 7.73
N LEU A 28 8.29 -5.07 7.35
CA LEU A 28 7.02 -5.04 6.61
C LEU A 28 7.19 -4.36 5.25
N VAL A 29 6.61 -4.97 4.21
CA VAL A 29 6.44 -4.34 2.90
C VAL A 29 5.00 -4.55 2.44
N MET A 30 4.36 -3.49 1.96
CA MET A 30 3.04 -3.59 1.35
C MET A 30 3.18 -3.86 -0.14
N VAL A 31 2.69 -5.01 -0.61
CA VAL A 31 2.67 -5.35 -2.04
C VAL A 31 1.23 -5.30 -2.53
N ALA A 32 0.97 -4.57 -3.62
CA ALA A 32 -0.38 -4.40 -4.17
C ALA A 32 -0.38 -4.50 -5.71
N ASP A 33 -1.33 -5.28 -6.23
CA ASP A 33 -1.67 -5.37 -7.67
C ASP A 33 -3.18 -5.11 -7.83
N PRO A 34 -3.63 -3.85 -7.70
CA PRO A 34 -5.06 -3.51 -7.78
C PRO A 34 -5.57 -3.48 -9.22
N PRO A 35 -6.88 -3.65 -9.45
CA PRO A 35 -7.47 -3.59 -10.79
C PRO A 35 -7.26 -2.22 -11.44
N PHE A 36 -6.66 -2.20 -12.64
CA PHE A 36 -6.28 -0.98 -13.35
C PHE A 36 -7.47 -0.17 -13.90
N GLY A 37 -8.64 -0.79 -14.05
CA GLY A 37 -9.87 -0.10 -14.47
C GLY A 37 -10.45 0.86 -13.42
N GLY A 38 -9.91 0.84 -12.20
CA GLY A 38 -10.32 1.71 -11.11
C GLY A 38 -9.64 3.09 -11.11
N LEU A 39 -10.13 3.98 -10.26
CA LEU A 39 -9.51 5.30 -10.05
C LEU A 39 -8.22 5.16 -9.23
N VAL A 40 -7.11 5.70 -9.75
CA VAL A 40 -5.79 5.72 -9.09
C VAL A 40 -5.83 6.50 -7.76
N LYS A 41 -6.54 7.63 -7.72
CA LYS A 41 -6.60 8.51 -6.53
C LYS A 41 -7.18 7.82 -5.29
N PRO A 42 -8.35 7.14 -5.33
CA PRO A 42 -8.86 6.42 -4.17
C PRO A 42 -8.01 5.22 -3.74
N LEU A 43 -7.29 4.59 -4.68
CA LEU A 43 -6.31 3.54 -4.36
C LEU A 43 -5.15 4.14 -3.56
N ALA A 44 -4.54 5.20 -4.08
CA ALA A 44 -3.46 5.92 -3.39
C ALA A 44 -3.91 6.39 -1.99
N ASN A 45 -5.12 6.95 -1.86
CA ASN A 45 -5.67 7.35 -0.58
C ASN A 45 -5.80 6.16 0.41
N SER A 46 -6.30 5.02 -0.07
CA SER A 46 -6.39 3.81 0.76
C SER A 46 -5.01 3.32 1.23
N PHE A 47 -3.99 3.44 0.38
CA PHE A 47 -2.61 3.08 0.72
C PHE A 47 -1.97 4.08 1.71
N SER A 48 -2.21 5.38 1.54
CA SER A 48 -1.76 6.40 2.49
C SER A 48 -2.36 6.18 3.88
N LEU A 49 -3.64 5.77 3.98
CA LEU A 49 -4.27 5.44 5.26
C LEU A 49 -3.63 4.22 5.95
N LEU A 50 -3.21 3.21 5.17
CA LEU A 50 -2.46 2.07 5.70
C LEU A 50 -1.08 2.49 6.20
N SER A 51 -0.33 3.28 5.42
CA SER A 51 0.99 3.80 5.82
C SER A 51 0.90 4.67 7.08
N GLN A 52 -0.14 5.52 7.19
CA GLN A 52 -0.39 6.32 8.39
C GLN A 52 -0.71 5.45 9.61
N THR A 53 -1.50 4.38 9.43
CA THR A 53 -1.82 3.45 10.51
C THR A 53 -0.55 2.74 11.01
N TRP A 54 0.27 2.24 10.08
CA TRP A 54 1.55 1.62 10.41
C TRP A 54 2.47 2.60 11.17
N ARG A 55 2.64 3.83 10.68
CA ARG A 55 3.45 4.86 11.35
C ARG A 55 2.99 5.16 12.78
N LYS A 56 1.68 5.28 13.00
CA LYS A 56 1.12 5.52 14.35
C LYS A 56 1.44 4.40 15.33
N LEU A 57 1.48 3.16 14.83
CA LEU A 57 1.75 1.98 15.64
C LEU A 57 3.25 1.83 15.98
N GLN A 58 4.14 2.35 15.12
CA GLN A 58 5.60 2.30 15.31
C GLN A 58 6.17 3.40 16.22
N SER A 59 5.32 4.24 16.83
CA SER A 59 5.73 5.46 17.52
C SER A 59 6.30 5.19 18.93
N SER A 60 7.49 4.60 18.99
CA SER A 60 8.48 4.82 20.06
C SER A 60 9.73 5.57 19.56
N ASP A 61 9.98 5.59 18.24
CA ASP A 61 11.10 6.33 17.65
C ASP A 61 10.62 7.08 16.40
N GLY A 62 10.58 8.41 16.48
CA GLY A 62 9.98 9.33 15.50
C GLY A 62 10.67 9.41 14.14
N SER A 63 11.17 8.31 13.60
CA SER A 63 11.64 8.26 12.22
C SER A 63 10.43 8.47 11.31
N GLY A 64 10.40 9.58 10.59
CA GLY A 64 9.35 9.93 9.63
C GLY A 64 9.31 9.02 8.40
N ALA A 65 9.78 7.77 8.50
CA ALA A 65 9.82 6.82 7.40
C ALA A 65 8.40 6.47 6.94
N ASP A 66 8.20 6.40 5.63
CA ASP A 66 7.01 5.82 5.01
C ASP A 66 7.10 4.29 5.04
N MET A 67 5.95 3.62 5.16
CA MET A 67 5.88 2.16 5.02
C MET A 67 6.39 1.75 3.63
N PRO A 68 7.37 0.83 3.52
CA PRO A 68 7.83 0.34 2.23
C PRO A 68 6.68 -0.25 1.40
N MET A 69 6.63 0.07 0.11
CA MET A 69 5.56 -0.34 -0.80
C MET A 69 6.12 -0.82 -2.14
N MET A 70 5.53 -1.89 -2.66
CA MET A 70 5.60 -2.28 -4.07
C MET A 70 4.20 -2.20 -4.67
N TRP A 71 4.01 -1.32 -5.64
CA TRP A 71 2.75 -1.18 -6.36
C TRP A 71 2.95 -1.65 -7.81
N ILE A 72 2.37 -2.81 -8.12
CA ILE A 72 2.32 -3.36 -9.47
C ILE A 72 1.16 -2.67 -10.19
N PHE A 73 1.48 -1.94 -11.26
CA PHE A 73 0.49 -1.20 -12.03
C PHE A 73 1.01 -0.93 -13.45
N PRO A 74 0.15 -0.72 -14.46
CA PRO A 74 0.61 -0.48 -15.82
C PRO A 74 1.46 0.79 -15.93
N TYR A 75 2.57 0.71 -16.66
CA TYR A 75 3.59 1.77 -16.74
C TYR A 75 3.03 3.14 -17.18
N PHE A 76 2.04 3.16 -18.07
CA PHE A 76 1.44 4.40 -18.57
C PHE A 76 0.63 5.19 -17.52
N PHE A 77 0.41 4.63 -16.33
CA PHE A 77 -0.22 5.31 -15.20
C PHE A 77 0.77 6.00 -14.26
N GLU A 78 2.08 5.87 -14.48
CA GLU A 78 3.12 6.47 -13.63
C GLU A 78 2.86 7.96 -13.33
N PRO A 79 2.54 8.86 -14.30
CA PRO A 79 2.30 10.27 -13.98
C PRO A 79 1.19 10.47 -12.94
N ARG A 80 0.11 9.68 -13.00
CA ARG A 80 -1.02 9.77 -12.05
C ARG A 80 -0.68 9.17 -10.69
N ILE A 81 0.19 8.17 -10.65
CA ILE A 81 0.70 7.60 -9.40
C ILE A 81 1.57 8.64 -8.70
N LEU A 82 2.52 9.25 -9.41
CA LEU A 82 3.43 10.26 -8.88
C LEU A 82 2.70 11.54 -8.40
N GLU A 83 1.59 11.92 -9.04
CA GLU A 83 0.70 12.99 -8.53
C GLU A 83 0.18 12.71 -7.10
N CYS A 84 0.00 11.44 -6.74
CA CYS A 84 -0.56 11.04 -5.45
C CYS A 84 0.52 10.62 -4.44
N LEU A 85 1.56 9.94 -4.92
CA LEU A 85 2.64 9.33 -4.16
C LEU A 85 3.99 9.67 -4.84
N PRO A 86 4.50 10.90 -4.65
CA PRO A 86 5.66 11.41 -5.39
C PRO A 86 6.99 10.74 -5.00
N SER A 87 7.02 9.97 -3.91
CA SER A 87 8.21 9.24 -3.46
C SER A 87 8.42 7.90 -4.18
N LEU A 88 7.45 7.44 -4.97
CA LEU A 88 7.58 6.21 -5.74
C LEU A 88 8.45 6.42 -6.98
N THR A 89 9.04 5.32 -7.48
CA THR A 89 9.79 5.30 -8.73
C THR A 89 9.47 4.00 -9.45
N MET A 90 9.18 4.08 -10.75
CA MET A 90 8.92 2.90 -11.56
C MET A 90 10.23 2.16 -11.84
N LEU A 91 10.20 0.83 -11.69
CA LEU A 91 11.33 -0.04 -12.00
C LEU A 91 11.17 -0.62 -13.42
N ASP A 92 12.27 -0.83 -14.13
CA ASP A 92 12.30 -1.47 -15.46
C ASP A 92 12.11 -3.01 -15.40
N TYR A 93 11.26 -3.48 -14.48
CA TYR A 93 10.95 -4.89 -14.31
C TYR A 93 9.59 -5.22 -14.91
N GLN A 94 9.58 -6.10 -15.91
CA GLN A 94 8.34 -6.59 -16.52
C GLN A 94 7.74 -7.71 -15.65
N VAL A 95 6.61 -7.41 -15.02
CA VAL A 95 5.79 -8.42 -14.34
C VAL A 95 5.01 -9.19 -15.40
N ILE A 96 5.38 -10.46 -15.64
CA ILE A 96 4.71 -11.34 -16.60
C ILE A 96 3.50 -11.97 -15.91
N PRO A 97 2.25 -11.60 -16.26
CA PRO A 97 1.08 -12.29 -15.74
C PRO A 97 1.05 -13.72 -16.28
N PHE A 98 0.60 -14.65 -15.45
CA PHE A 98 0.41 -16.03 -15.90
C PHE A 98 -0.73 -16.07 -16.92
N MET A 99 -0.38 -16.16 -18.20
CA MET A 99 -1.33 -16.38 -19.28
C MET A 99 -1.63 -17.88 -19.31
N MET A 100 -2.78 -18.29 -18.77
CA MET A 100 -3.32 -19.62 -19.05
C MET A 100 -3.52 -19.71 -20.56
N MET A 101 -2.67 -20.49 -21.23
CA MET A 101 -2.91 -20.97 -22.60
C MET A 101 -4.13 -21.89 -22.63
#